data_AF-A0A383CUB0-F1
#
_entry.id   AF-A0A383CUB0-F1
#
_cell.length_a   1.000
_cell.length_b   1.000
_cell.length_c   1.000
_cell.angle_alpha   90.00
_cell.angle_beta   90.00
_cell.angle_gamma   90.00
#
_symmetry.space_group_name_H-M   'P 1'
#
loop_
_entity.id
_entity.type
_entity.pdbx_description
1 polymer ?
#
loop_
_entity_poly.entity_id
_entity_poly.type
_entity_poly.pdbx_seq_one_letter_code
_entity_poly.pdbx_strand_id
1 'polypeptide(L)'
;GKWVPAFIDIAIDNVTPPHVSIGGTLDLVSHDIKGVEKIRNALMKPDPVNEDTTLKITSNGSPLYRIFVRAPNYKQAEDELKKAVDAVLSTLKSEGGIGSFERP
;
A
#
# COMPACT_ATOMS: atom_id res chain seq x y z
N GLY A 1 -33.36 -27.28 -6.01
CA GLY A 1 -34.55 -26.42 -5.90
C GLY A 1 -34.18 -24.97 -6.19
N LYS A 2 -35.14 -24.12 -6.59
CA LYS A 2 -34.91 -22.73 -7.04
C LYS A 2 -34.20 -21.80 -6.03
N TRP A 3 -34.05 -22.25 -4.80
CA TRP A 3 -33.36 -21.59 -3.68
C TRP A 3 -31.84 -21.84 -3.62
N VAL A 4 -31.33 -22.87 -4.30
CA VAL A 4 -29.88 -23.20 -4.28
C VAL A 4 -29.02 -22.08 -4.88
N PRO A 5 -29.39 -21.44 -6.01
CA PRO A 5 -28.62 -20.34 -6.57
C PRO A 5 -28.56 -19.14 -5.62
N ALA A 6 -29.70 -18.72 -5.07
CA ALA A 6 -29.77 -17.60 -4.14
C ALA A 6 -28.97 -17.84 -2.84
N PHE A 7 -28.91 -19.10 -2.38
CA PHE A 7 -28.11 -19.46 -1.21
C PHE A 7 -26.60 -19.45 -1.51
N ILE A 8 -26.20 -19.88 -2.71
CA ILE A 8 -24.81 -19.82 -3.16
C ILE A 8 -24.36 -18.36 -3.32
N ASP A 9 -25.19 -17.50 -3.90
CA ASP A 9 -24.87 -16.07 -4.07
C ASP A 9 -24.67 -15.38 -2.72
N ILE A 10 -25.56 -15.63 -1.75
CA ILE A 10 -25.41 -15.10 -0.38
C ILE A 10 -24.17 -15.66 0.31
N ALA A 11 -23.84 -16.94 0.09
CA ALA A 11 -22.65 -17.54 0.70
C ALA A 11 -21.35 -16.98 0.10
N ILE A 12 -21.31 -16.68 -1.20
CA ILE A 12 -20.15 -16.07 -1.86
C ILE A 12 -19.98 -14.61 -1.41
N ASP A 13 -21.07 -13.84 -1.35
CA ASP A 13 -21.03 -12.43 -0.91
C ASP A 13 -20.57 -12.27 0.55
N ASN A 14 -20.87 -13.26 1.40
CA ASN A 14 -20.54 -13.21 2.83
C ASN A 14 -19.19 -13.88 3.17
N VAL A 15 -18.61 -14.65 2.25
CA VAL A 15 -17.26 -15.21 2.40
C VAL A 15 -16.27 -14.16 1.92
N THR A 16 -15.80 -13.32 2.85
CA THR A 16 -14.64 -12.46 2.57
C THR A 16 -13.48 -13.40 2.22
N PRO A 17 -12.86 -13.31 1.02
CA PRO A 17 -11.73 -14.18 0.72
C PRO A 17 -10.63 -13.91 1.75
N PRO A 18 -9.89 -14.93 2.21
CA PRO A 18 -8.89 -14.80 3.26
C PRO A 18 -7.73 -13.96 2.73
N HIS A 19 -7.88 -12.63 2.82
CA HIS A 19 -6.84 -11.69 2.49
C HIS A 19 -6.04 -11.39 3.75
N VAL A 20 -4.73 -11.31 3.59
CA VAL A 20 -3.84 -10.80 4.62
C VAL A 20 -3.64 -9.31 4.38
N SER A 21 -3.54 -8.55 5.47
CA SER A 21 -3.18 -7.14 5.41
C SER A 21 -1.87 -6.98 6.18
N ILE A 22 -0.85 -6.46 5.51
CA ILE A 22 0.41 -6.07 6.14
C ILE A 22 0.67 -4.58 5.90
N GLY A 23 1.52 -3.97 6.71
CA GLY A 23 1.83 -2.56 6.54
C GLY A 23 2.98 -2.11 7.44
N GLY A 24 3.30 -0.84 7.29
CA GLY A 24 4.34 -0.16 8.06
C GLY A 24 4.21 1.35 7.95
N THR A 25 5.21 2.04 8.49
CA THR A 25 5.29 3.50 8.49
C THR A 25 6.49 3.95 7.67
N LEU A 26 6.27 4.93 6.80
CA LEU A 26 7.27 5.63 6.04
C LEU A 26 7.51 6.98 6.71
N ASP A 27 8.77 7.28 7.03
CA ASP A 27 9.20 8.63 7.40
C ASP A 27 9.79 9.27 6.14
N LEU A 28 9.18 10.35 5.65
CA LEU A 28 9.58 11.03 4.41
C LEU A 28 9.78 12.52 4.67
N VAL A 29 10.98 13.01 4.35
CA VAL A 29 11.40 14.40 4.57
C VAL A 29 11.98 14.99 3.28
N SER A 30 11.62 16.23 2.98
CA SER A 30 12.23 17.01 1.91
C SER A 30 12.48 18.44 2.39
N HIS A 31 13.69 18.95 2.16
CA HIS A 31 14.10 20.32 2.50
C HIS A 31 13.91 21.30 1.34
N ASP A 32 13.27 20.87 0.26
CA ASP A 32 12.98 21.69 -0.90
C ASP A 32 11.77 22.60 -0.66
N ILE A 33 11.75 23.76 -1.30
CA ILE A 33 10.60 24.69 -1.29
C ILE A 33 9.32 24.00 -1.80
N LYS A 34 9.46 23.03 -2.71
CA LYS A 34 8.39 22.18 -3.24
C LYS A 34 8.38 20.78 -2.62
N GLY A 35 8.90 20.61 -1.41
CA GLY A 35 9.05 19.31 -0.76
C GLY A 35 7.76 18.50 -0.63
N VAL A 36 6.63 19.17 -0.39
CA VAL A 36 5.31 18.50 -0.31
C VAL A 36 4.88 17.91 -1.65
N GLU A 37 5.11 18.62 -2.77
CA GLU A 37 4.80 18.11 -4.11
C GLU A 37 5.65 16.89 -4.45
N LYS A 38 6.94 16.96 -4.10
CA LYS A 38 7.92 15.87 -4.26
C LYS A 38 7.51 14.61 -3.49
N ILE A 39 7.18 14.76 -2.20
CA ILE A 39 6.69 13.64 -1.39
C ILE A 39 5.39 13.07 -1.96
N ARG A 40 4.45 13.92 -2.37
CA ARG A 40 3.19 13.46 -2.98
C ARG A 40 3.44 12.67 -4.26
N ASN A 41 4.35 13.12 -5.12
CA ASN A 41 4.72 12.40 -6.34
C ASN A 41 5.36 11.04 -6.03
N ALA A 42 6.26 10.99 -5.05
CA ALA A 42 6.87 9.74 -4.60
C ALA A 42 5.83 8.74 -4.06
N LEU A 43 4.84 9.23 -3.30
CA LEU A 43 3.77 8.41 -2.72
C LEU A 43 2.72 7.93 -3.74
N MET A 44 2.52 8.64 -4.85
CA MET A 44 1.58 8.27 -5.91
C MET A 44 2.19 7.35 -6.97
N LYS A 45 3.50 7.15 -6.95
CA LYS A 45 4.23 6.36 -7.94
C LYS A 45 4.11 4.84 -7.82
N PRO A 46 3.95 4.25 -6.63
CA PRO A 46 3.77 2.80 -6.53
C PRO A 46 2.33 2.44 -6.89
N ASP A 47 2.18 1.54 -7.85
CA ASP A 47 0.93 0.90 -8.19
C ASP A 47 1.00 -0.59 -7.83
N PRO A 48 -0.12 -1.21 -7.39
CA PRO A 48 -0.16 -2.65 -7.17
C PRO A 48 0.11 -3.38 -8.49
N VAL A 49 1.06 -4.32 -8.48
CA VAL A 49 1.44 -5.08 -9.68
C VAL A 49 0.42 -6.19 -9.97
N ASN A 50 -0.28 -6.67 -8.93
CA ASN A 50 -1.28 -7.72 -9.04
C ASN A 50 -2.69 -7.16 -8.86
N GLU A 51 -3.64 -7.59 -9.71
CA GLU A 51 -5.06 -7.15 -9.67
C GLU A 51 -5.78 -7.54 -8.36
N ASP A 52 -5.38 -8.65 -7.75
CA ASP A 52 -5.91 -9.12 -6.46
C ASP A 52 -5.27 -8.44 -5.24
N THR A 53 -4.38 -7.47 -5.46
CA THR A 53 -3.68 -6.74 -4.40
C THR A 53 -4.17 -5.30 -4.32
N THR A 54 -4.52 -4.86 -3.12
CA THR A 54 -4.85 -3.45 -2.85
C THR A 54 -3.72 -2.79 -2.07
N LEU A 55 -3.12 -1.75 -2.67
CA LEU A 55 -2.17 -0.86 -2.00
C LEU A 55 -2.90 0.40 -1.51
N LYS A 56 -2.70 0.77 -0.23
CA LYS A 56 -3.26 1.98 0.36
C LYS A 56 -2.20 2.73 1.13
N ILE A 57 -2.03 4.01 0.80
CA ILE A 57 -1.12 4.90 1.51
C ILE A 57 -1.92 6.06 2.11
N THR A 58 -1.71 6.35 3.40
CA THR A 58 -2.42 7.39 4.14
C THR A 58 -1.43 8.31 4.82
N SER A 59 -1.69 9.63 4.78
CA SER A 59 -0.91 10.59 5.56
C SER A 59 -1.42 10.63 7.00
N ASN A 60 -0.52 10.32 7.94
CA ASN A 60 -0.81 10.35 9.38
C ASN A 60 -0.28 11.63 10.04
N GLY A 61 0.07 12.64 9.25
CA GLY A 61 0.76 13.84 9.68
C GLY A 61 2.25 13.77 9.35
N SER A 62 2.76 14.82 8.71
CA SER A 62 4.18 14.90 8.33
C SER A 62 5.08 14.74 9.56
N PRO A 63 6.21 14.01 9.46
CA PRO A 63 6.76 13.35 8.26
C PRO A 63 6.28 11.90 8.06
N LEU A 64 5.28 11.44 8.80
CA LEU A 64 4.88 10.03 8.88
C LEU A 64 3.70 9.68 7.96
N TYR A 65 3.92 8.66 7.13
CA TYR A 65 2.95 8.12 6.18
C TYR A 65 2.77 6.63 6.42
N ARG A 66 1.52 6.14 6.45
CA ARG A 66 1.25 4.72 6.61
C ARG A 66 1.00 4.06 5.26
N ILE A 67 1.64 2.92 5.04
CA ILE A 67 1.45 2.08 3.87
C ILE A 67 0.86 0.74 4.30
N PHE A 68 -0.17 0.31 3.57
CA PHE A 68 -0.88 -0.95 3.79
C PHE A 68 -1.04 -1.69 2.47
N VAL A 69 -0.81 -2.99 2.50
CA VAL A 69 -1.00 -3.90 1.37
C VAL A 69 -1.94 -5.01 1.80
N ARG A 70 -3.02 -5.19 1.04
CA ARG A 70 -3.96 -6.30 1.18
C ARG A 70 -3.77 -7.24 0.00
N ALA A 71 -3.50 -8.52 0.27
CA ALA A 71 -3.24 -9.53 -0.76
C ALA A 71 -3.78 -10.91 -0.32
N PRO A 72 -3.92 -11.90 -1.21
CA PRO A 72 -4.44 -13.23 -0.85
C PRO A 72 -3.48 -14.09 -0.02
N ASN A 73 -2.18 -13.77 0.02
CA ASN A 73 -1.21 -14.47 0.86
C ASN A 73 -0.04 -13.55 1.30
N TYR A 74 0.65 -13.92 2.38
CA TYR A 74 1.76 -13.14 2.94
C TYR A 74 2.91 -12.94 1.96
N LYS A 75 3.23 -13.94 1.15
CA LYS A 75 4.35 -13.85 0.21
C LYS A 75 4.13 -12.74 -0.82
N GLN A 76 2.93 -12.67 -1.39
CA GLN A 76 2.56 -11.60 -2.31
C GLN A 76 2.48 -10.25 -1.59
N ALA A 77 1.90 -10.22 -0.39
CA ALA A 77 1.78 -8.99 0.38
C ALA A 77 3.16 -8.36 0.67
N GLU A 78 4.13 -9.18 1.10
CA GLU A 78 5.51 -8.76 1.38
C GLU A 78 6.24 -8.25 0.14
N ASP A 79 6.14 -8.99 -0.97
CA ASP A 79 6.80 -8.62 -2.22
C ASP A 79 6.27 -7.28 -2.74
N GLU A 80 4.95 -7.09 -2.73
CA GLU A 80 4.30 -5.85 -3.15
C GLU A 80 4.59 -4.69 -2.19
N LEU A 81 4.56 -4.92 -0.87
CA LEU A 81 4.93 -3.91 0.11
C LEU A 81 6.37 -3.44 -0.10
N LYS A 82 7.30 -4.38 -0.29
CA LYS A 82 8.71 -4.06 -0.49
C LYS A 82 8.93 -3.26 -1.77
N LYS A 83 8.35 -3.71 -2.89
CA LYS A 83 8.39 -2.96 -4.17
C LYS A 83 7.83 -1.55 -4.01
N ALA A 84 6.71 -1.41 -3.31
CA ALA A 84 6.09 -0.11 -3.11
C ALA A 84 6.98 0.82 -2.28
N VAL A 85 7.52 0.33 -1.16
CA VAL A 85 8.47 1.07 -0.32
C VAL A 85 9.71 1.48 -1.13
N ASP A 86 10.32 0.56 -1.86
CA ASP A 86 11.51 0.83 -2.68
C ASP A 86 11.21 1.88 -3.77
N ALA A 87 10.04 1.84 -4.40
CA ALA A 87 9.61 2.82 -5.39
C ALA A 87 9.44 4.22 -4.80
N VAL A 88 8.83 4.33 -3.62
CA VAL A 88 8.69 5.60 -2.89
C VAL A 88 10.07 6.16 -2.53
N LEU A 89 10.90 5.35 -1.87
CA LEU A 89 12.21 5.78 -1.36
C LEU A 89 13.18 6.16 -2.49
N SER A 90 13.21 5.37 -3.57
CA SER A 90 14.05 5.68 -4.73
C SER A 90 13.62 6.96 -5.44
N THR A 91 12.31 7.18 -5.59
CA THR A 91 11.78 8.40 -6.20
C THR A 91 12.09 9.61 -5.33
N LEU A 92 11.81 9.54 -4.02
CA LEU A 92 12.10 10.64 -3.11
C LEU A 92 13.60 10.98 -3.08
N LYS A 93 14.46 9.96 -3.06
CA LYS A 93 15.92 10.14 -3.11
C LYS A 93 16.39 10.81 -4.40
N SER A 94 15.79 10.46 -5.54
CA SER A 94 16.10 11.10 -6.83
C SER A 94 15.71 12.58 -6.87
N GLU A 95 14.72 12.97 -6.08
CA GLU A 95 14.26 14.36 -5.94
C GLU A 95 15.00 15.15 -4.84
N GLY A 96 15.99 14.53 -4.19
CA GLY A 96 16.80 15.12 -3.13
C GLY A 96 16.19 15.05 -1.73
N GLY A 97 15.13 14.24 -1.54
CA GLY A 97 14.55 13.96 -0.24
C GLY A 97 15.21 12.78 0.48
N ILE A 98 14.84 12.60 1.74
CA ILE A 98 15.32 11.54 2.63
C ILE A 98 14.09 10.76 3.09
N GLY A 99 14.18 9.43 3.10
CA GLY A 99 13.11 8.62 3.65
C GLY A 99 13.61 7.33 4.28
N SER A 100 12.88 6.85 5.27
CA SER A 100 13.07 5.55 5.90
C SER A 100 11.74 4.81 6.01
N PHE A 101 11.83 3.50 6.18
CA PHE A 101 10.68 2.63 6.40
C PHE A 101 10.87 1.89 7.72
N GLU A 102 9.86 1.96 8.57
CA GLU A 102 9.78 1.22 9.82
C GLU A 102 8.60 0.25 9.79
N ARG A 103 8.86 -0.95 10.30
CA ARG A 103 7.85 -1.97 10.51
C ARG A 103 7.73 -2.26 12.01
N PRO A 104 6.52 -2.19 12.58
CA PRO A 104 6.28 -2.61 13.96
C PRO A 104 6.33 -4.13 14.14
#